data_AF-A0A0P9D1G4-F1
#
_entry.id   AF-A0A0P9D1G4-F1
#
_cell.length_a   1.000
_cell.length_b   1.000
_cell.length_c   1.000
_cell.angle_alpha   90.00
_cell.angle_beta   90.00
_cell.angle_gamma   90.00
#
_symmetry.space_group_name_H-M   'P 1'
#
loop_
_entity.id
_entity.type
_entity.pdbx_description
1 polymer ?
#
loop_
_entity_poly.entity_id
_entity_poly.type
_entity_poly.pdbx_seq_one_letter_code
_entity_poly.pdbx_strand_id
1 'polypeptide(L)'
;MEDEAVFRALADPSRRHLLDLLFERDGRTLSELELELPMTRFGVMKHLHVLEDAALITTRKVGREKLHYLNPVPIQLISDRWISKYSAVRASTLADLKTVLEGERMETASKPRLVYQIIINAPQARVWEAITKPEFTTRYYYGSALKSDLAVGSPFTYHMP
;
A
#
# COMPACT_ATOMS: atom_id res chain seq x y z
N MET A 1 -6.58 -21.33 -3.04
CA MET A 1 -7.54 -21.48 -1.93
C MET A 1 -7.10 -20.74 -0.69
N GLU A 2 -5.80 -20.73 -0.34
CA GLU A 2 -5.26 -19.96 0.81
C GLU A 2 -5.38 -18.43 0.65
N ASP A 3 -5.00 -17.88 -0.51
CA ASP A 3 -5.13 -16.44 -0.79
C ASP A 3 -6.57 -15.92 -0.63
N GLU A 4 -7.56 -16.75 -0.98
CA GLU A 4 -8.97 -16.35 -0.94
C GLU A 4 -9.44 -16.13 0.51
N ALA A 5 -9.00 -17.00 1.44
CA ALA A 5 -9.30 -16.84 2.85
C ALA A 5 -8.72 -15.52 3.39
N VAL A 6 -7.48 -15.19 3.01
CA VAL A 6 -6.83 -13.93 3.38
C VAL A 6 -7.58 -12.73 2.80
N PHE A 7 -7.94 -12.75 1.50
CA PHE A 7 -8.69 -11.65 0.90
C PHE A 7 -10.07 -11.47 1.54
N ARG A 8 -10.81 -12.56 1.77
CA ARG A 8 -12.10 -12.52 2.48
C ARG A 8 -11.93 -11.99 3.90
N ALA A 9 -10.86 -12.37 4.59
CA ALA A 9 -10.56 -11.86 5.91
C ALA A 9 -10.26 -10.34 5.88
N LEU A 10 -9.43 -9.88 4.95
CA LEU A 10 -9.06 -8.46 4.83
C LEU A 10 -10.19 -7.57 4.29
N ALA A 11 -11.22 -8.13 3.65
CA ALA A 11 -12.33 -7.34 3.10
C ALA A 11 -13.14 -6.55 4.14
N ASP A 12 -13.10 -6.96 5.41
CA ASP A 12 -13.89 -6.36 6.50
C ASP A 12 -13.05 -5.31 7.27
N PRO A 13 -13.60 -4.11 7.49
CA PRO A 13 -12.87 -3.03 8.16
C PRO A 13 -12.55 -3.33 9.64
N SER A 14 -13.42 -4.05 10.35
CA SER A 14 -13.19 -4.42 11.76
C SER A 14 -12.02 -5.40 11.89
N ARG A 15 -11.90 -6.34 10.93
CA ARG A 15 -10.76 -7.27 10.87
C ARG A 15 -9.46 -6.56 10.55
N ARG A 16 -9.46 -5.60 9.62
CA ARG A 16 -8.27 -4.76 9.36
C ARG A 16 -7.88 -3.95 10.59
N HIS A 17 -8.85 -3.36 11.27
CA HIS A 17 -8.58 -2.60 12.50
C HIS A 17 -7.99 -3.48 13.62
N LEU A 18 -8.49 -4.71 13.81
CA LEU A 18 -7.88 -5.66 14.75
C LEU A 18 -6.42 -5.97 14.41
N LEU A 19 -6.08 -6.12 13.12
CA LEU A 19 -4.69 -6.32 12.69
C LEU A 19 -3.84 -5.08 12.94
N ASP A 20 -4.38 -3.87 12.73
CA ASP A 20 -3.69 -2.60 13.02
C ASP A 20 -3.38 -2.49 14.53
N LEU A 21 -4.35 -2.82 15.40
CA LEU A 21 -4.15 -2.83 16.86
C LEU A 21 -3.05 -3.82 17.28
N LEU A 22 -3.02 -5.02 16.67
CA LEU A 22 -1.98 -6.01 16.94
C LEU A 22 -0.62 -5.61 16.36
N PHE A 23 -0.61 -4.88 15.25
CA PHE A 23 0.61 -4.28 14.70
C PHE A 23 1.20 -3.22 15.64
N GLU A 24 0.35 -2.35 16.20
CA GLU A 24 0.77 -1.32 17.16
C GLU A 24 1.33 -1.93 18.45
N ARG A 25 0.67 -2.96 18.97
CA ARG A 25 1.13 -3.70 20.15
C ARG A 25 0.60 -5.11 20.10
N ASP A 26 1.52 -6.05 19.99
CA ASP A 26 1.19 -7.45 19.86
C ASP A 26 0.91 -8.13 21.21
N GLY A 27 0.39 -9.36 21.17
CA GLY A 27 0.16 -10.15 22.38
C GLY A 27 -0.98 -9.61 23.25
N ARG A 28 -2.05 -9.08 22.63
CA ARG A 28 -3.22 -8.56 23.35
C ARG A 28 -4.22 -9.66 23.71
N THR A 29 -4.89 -9.51 24.84
CA THR A 29 -6.00 -10.38 25.25
C THR A 29 -7.27 -10.06 24.46
N LEU A 30 -8.24 -10.98 24.47
CA LEU A 30 -9.58 -10.71 23.94
C LEU A 30 -10.23 -9.50 24.62
N SER A 31 -10.03 -9.33 25.93
CA SER A 31 -10.63 -8.23 26.67
C SER A 31 -10.01 -6.87 26.38
N GLU A 32 -8.75 -6.82 25.97
CA GLU A 32 -8.17 -5.57 25.47
C GLU A 32 -8.70 -5.24 24.07
N LEU A 33 -8.82 -6.24 23.20
CA LEU A 33 -9.31 -6.03 21.83
C LEU A 33 -10.82 -5.70 21.78
N GLU A 34 -11.63 -6.21 22.70
CA GLU A 34 -13.07 -5.94 22.72
C GLU A 34 -13.41 -4.49 23.09
N LEU A 35 -12.52 -3.79 23.79
CA LEU A 35 -12.71 -2.39 24.18
C LEU A 35 -12.53 -1.41 23.01
N GLU A 36 -11.80 -1.82 21.96
CA GLU A 36 -11.44 -0.97 20.82
C GLU A 36 -12.47 -1.01 19.68
N LEU A 37 -13.48 -1.89 19.77
CA LEU A 37 -14.48 -2.04 18.72
C LEU A 37 -15.90 -1.80 19.26
N PRO A 38 -16.78 -1.09 18.52
CA PRO A 38 -18.17 -0.84 18.92
C PRO A 38 -19.05 -2.08 18.65
N MET A 39 -18.68 -3.24 19.20
CA MET A 39 -19.43 -4.49 19.03
C MET A 39 -19.32 -5.40 20.26
N THR A 40 -20.10 -6.48 20.28
CA THR A 40 -20.07 -7.44 21.39
C THR A 40 -18.79 -8.27 21.37
N ARG A 41 -18.41 -8.79 22.54
CA ARG A 41 -17.33 -9.79 22.71
C ARG A 41 -17.45 -10.94 21.71
N PHE A 42 -18.66 -11.47 21.50
CA PHE A 42 -18.90 -12.55 20.54
C PHE A 42 -18.62 -12.12 19.09
N GLY A 43 -18.92 -10.87 18.73
CA GLY A 43 -18.56 -10.29 17.43
C GLY A 43 -17.04 -10.25 17.24
N VAL A 44 -16.30 -9.78 18.24
CA VAL A 44 -14.83 -9.73 18.21
C VAL A 44 -14.25 -11.14 18.13
N MET A 45 -14.76 -12.10 18.91
CA MET A 45 -14.34 -13.50 18.83
C MET A 45 -14.55 -14.10 17.44
N LYS A 46 -15.69 -13.81 16.80
CA LYS A 46 -15.97 -14.27 15.44
C LYS A 46 -14.95 -13.70 14.44
N HIS A 47 -14.61 -12.42 14.56
CA HIS A 47 -13.59 -11.80 13.73
C HIS A 47 -12.20 -12.40 13.95
N LEU A 48 -11.79 -12.59 15.21
CA LEU A 48 -10.52 -13.21 15.55
C LEU A 48 -10.44 -14.65 15.02
N HIS A 49 -11.53 -15.41 15.08
CA HIS A 49 -11.57 -16.76 14.52
C HIS A 49 -11.34 -16.76 13.00
N VAL A 50 -12.00 -15.86 12.26
CA VAL A 50 -11.78 -15.70 10.81
C VAL A 50 -10.34 -15.30 10.51
N LEU A 51 -9.73 -14.43 11.32
CA LEU A 51 -8.33 -14.05 11.17
C LEU A 51 -7.37 -15.22 11.47
N GLU A 52 -7.67 -16.03 12.49
CA GLU A 52 -6.89 -17.21 12.88
C GLU A 52 -6.99 -18.30 11.79
N ASP A 53 -8.18 -18.54 11.23
CA ASP A 53 -8.40 -19.46 10.12
C ASP A 53 -7.68 -19.03 8.83
N ALA A 54 -7.58 -17.71 8.60
CA ALA A 54 -6.80 -17.14 7.50
C ALA A 54 -5.30 -17.03 7.81
N ALA A 55 -4.86 -17.55 8.97
CA ALA A 55 -3.49 -17.47 9.48
C ALA A 55 -2.94 -16.03 9.62
N LEU A 56 -3.79 -15.01 9.64
CA LEU A 56 -3.41 -13.60 9.79
C LEU A 56 -3.10 -13.22 11.24
N ILE A 57 -3.53 -14.04 12.19
CA ILE A 57 -3.11 -13.99 13.58
C ILE A 57 -2.69 -15.38 14.06
N THR A 58 -1.88 -15.43 15.09
CA THR A 58 -1.60 -16.63 15.87
C THR A 58 -1.92 -16.39 17.34
N THR A 59 -2.10 -17.44 18.12
CA THR A 59 -2.51 -17.31 19.51
C THR A 59 -1.60 -18.11 20.43
N ARG A 60 -1.33 -17.55 21.61
CA ARG A 60 -0.49 -18.18 22.64
C ARG A 60 -1.19 -18.09 23.98
N LYS A 61 -1.21 -19.21 24.70
CA LYS A 61 -1.71 -19.26 26.07
C LYS A 61 -0.57 -18.94 27.04
N VAL A 62 -0.76 -17.95 27.91
CA VAL A 62 0.16 -17.59 28.99
C VAL A 62 -0.63 -17.60 30.29
N GLY A 63 -0.38 -18.62 31.13
CA GLY A 63 -1.18 -18.84 32.33
C GLY A 63 -2.66 -19.08 31.98
N ARG A 64 -3.54 -18.15 32.42
CA ARG A 64 -4.98 -18.19 32.16
C ARG A 64 -5.42 -17.37 30.94
N GLU A 65 -4.51 -16.60 30.36
CA GLU A 65 -4.83 -15.67 29.27
C GLU A 65 -4.51 -16.29 27.91
N LYS A 66 -5.38 -16.02 26.92
CA LYS A 66 -5.12 -16.26 25.50
C LYS A 66 -4.71 -14.92 24.87
N LEU A 67 -3.47 -14.83 24.45
CA LEU A 67 -2.89 -13.67 23.79
C LEU A 67 -2.93 -13.87 22.27
N HIS A 68 -3.24 -12.81 21.54
CA HIS A 68 -3.35 -12.82 20.08
C HIS A 68 -2.17 -12.04 19.51
N TYR A 69 -1.55 -12.61 18.48
CA TYR A 69 -0.37 -12.10 17.83
C TYR A 69 -0.61 -11.89 16.34
N LEU A 70 -0.13 -10.79 15.76
CA LEU A 70 -0.14 -10.58 14.32
C LEU A 70 0.75 -11.62 13.63
N ASN A 71 0.24 -12.25 12.57
CA ASN A 71 1.06 -13.03 11.66
C ASN A 71 1.09 -12.33 10.29
N PRO A 72 2.16 -11.59 9.96
CA PRO A 72 2.24 -10.85 8.70
C PRO A 72 2.59 -11.73 7.50
N VAL A 73 2.95 -13.00 7.70
CA VAL A 73 3.44 -13.90 6.63
C VAL A 73 2.45 -14.05 5.47
N PRO A 74 1.15 -14.30 5.69
CA PRO A 74 0.22 -14.45 4.56
C PRO A 74 0.08 -13.17 3.72
N ILE A 75 0.17 -11.99 4.35
CA ILE A 75 0.14 -10.70 3.66
C ILE A 75 1.38 -10.55 2.78
N GLN A 76 2.56 -10.88 3.32
CA GLN A 76 3.82 -10.82 2.57
C GLN A 76 3.80 -11.75 1.34
N LEU A 77 3.32 -13.00 1.51
CA LEU A 77 3.22 -13.97 0.41
C LEU A 77 2.29 -13.48 -0.72
N ILE A 78 1.17 -12.85 -0.38
CA ILE A 78 0.27 -12.24 -1.37
C ILE A 78 0.96 -11.06 -2.06
N SER A 79 1.66 -10.22 -1.30
CA SER A 79 2.42 -9.11 -1.83
C SER A 79 3.43 -9.59 -2.88
N ASP A 80 4.25 -10.57 -2.54
CA ASP A 80 5.29 -11.11 -3.44
C ASP A 80 4.70 -11.76 -4.69
N ARG A 81 3.59 -12.48 -4.54
CA ARG A 81 2.95 -13.18 -5.66
C ARG A 81 2.23 -12.25 -6.63
N TRP A 82 1.54 -11.22 -6.12
CA TRP A 82 0.65 -10.36 -6.90
C TRP A 82 1.13 -8.91 -6.95
N ILE A 83 1.27 -8.24 -5.80
CA ILE A 83 1.55 -6.79 -5.74
C ILE A 83 2.92 -6.47 -6.36
N SER A 84 3.94 -7.26 -6.03
CA SER A 84 5.31 -7.08 -6.52
C SER A 84 5.43 -7.23 -8.04
N LYS A 85 4.58 -8.06 -8.68
CA LYS A 85 4.55 -8.17 -10.15
C LYS A 85 4.03 -6.90 -10.82
N TYR A 86 3.07 -6.23 -10.21
CA TYR A 86 2.53 -4.97 -10.72
C TYR A 86 3.39 -3.75 -10.34
N SER A 87 4.23 -3.86 -9.30
CA SER A 87 5.18 -2.81 -8.91
C SER A 87 6.50 -2.87 -9.71
N ALA A 88 6.97 -4.07 -10.07
CA ALA A 88 8.17 -4.31 -10.88
C ALA A 88 8.12 -3.65 -12.27
N VAL A 89 6.91 -3.32 -12.75
CA VAL A 89 6.69 -2.60 -13.99
C VAL A 89 7.39 -1.23 -14.01
N ARG A 90 7.70 -0.63 -12.86
CA ARG A 90 8.41 0.66 -12.81
C ARG A 90 9.87 0.58 -13.25
N ALA A 91 10.59 -0.49 -12.90
CA ALA A 91 11.97 -0.67 -13.31
C ALA A 91 12.07 -0.98 -14.82
N SER A 92 11.17 -1.82 -15.34
CA SER A 92 11.09 -2.06 -16.78
C SER A 92 10.64 -0.81 -17.55
N THR A 93 9.73 0.00 -16.98
CA THR A 93 9.30 1.27 -17.60
C THR A 93 10.46 2.27 -17.70
N LEU A 94 11.31 2.37 -16.68
CA LEU A 94 12.49 3.24 -16.72
C LEU A 94 13.55 2.72 -17.71
N ALA A 95 13.75 1.41 -17.78
CA ALA A 95 14.66 0.79 -18.76
C ALA A 95 14.16 0.95 -20.20
N ASP A 96 12.85 0.81 -20.42
CA ASP A 96 12.20 1.05 -21.71
C ASP A 96 12.24 2.53 -22.09
N LEU A 97 11.96 3.43 -21.14
CA LEU A 97 12.04 4.88 -21.36
C LEU A 97 13.46 5.30 -21.77
N LYS A 98 14.48 4.76 -21.09
CA LYS A 98 15.89 4.94 -21.48
C LYS A 98 16.13 4.47 -22.92
N THR A 99 15.67 3.26 -23.24
CA THR A 99 15.83 2.67 -24.58
C THR A 99 15.10 3.48 -25.67
N VAL A 100 13.91 4.01 -25.39
CA VAL A 100 13.11 4.83 -26.32
C VAL A 100 13.67 6.24 -26.51
N LEU A 101 14.21 6.86 -25.45
CA LEU A 101 14.82 8.19 -25.54
C LEU A 101 16.21 8.17 -26.16
N GLU A 102 16.93 7.06 -26.02
CA GLU A 102 18.27 6.88 -26.59
C GLU A 102 18.25 6.25 -28.00
N GLY A 103 17.15 5.61 -28.39
CA GLY A 103 16.94 5.07 -29.74
C GLY A 103 16.20 6.09 -30.63
N GLU A 104 16.89 6.66 -31.61
CA GLU A 104 16.32 7.68 -32.50
C GLU A 104 15.04 7.23 -33.26
N ARG A 105 14.15 8.21 -33.40
CA ARG A 105 12.94 8.32 -34.24
C ARG A 105 11.65 7.66 -33.70
N MET A 106 10.87 8.53 -33.08
CA MET A 106 9.48 8.33 -32.66
C MET A 106 8.57 7.97 -33.85
N GLU A 107 8.18 6.70 -33.96
CA GLU A 107 6.97 6.28 -34.70
C GLU A 107 5.79 6.21 -33.73
N THR A 108 4.87 7.16 -33.88
CA THR A 108 3.75 7.47 -32.99
C THR A 108 2.56 6.52 -33.16
N ALA A 109 2.76 5.20 -33.16
CA ALA A 109 1.64 4.26 -33.37
C ALA A 109 1.75 2.90 -32.66
N SER A 110 2.48 2.77 -31.55
CA SER A 110 2.35 1.58 -30.70
C SER A 110 1.26 1.78 -29.65
N LYS A 111 0.34 0.81 -29.52
CA LYS A 111 -0.63 0.76 -28.41
C LYS A 111 0.12 0.86 -27.07
N PRO A 112 -0.35 1.68 -26.12
CA PRO A 112 0.31 1.78 -24.82
C PRO A 112 0.28 0.42 -24.11
N ARG A 113 1.46 -0.11 -23.77
CA ARG A 113 1.60 -1.41 -23.05
C ARG A 113 1.09 -1.34 -21.60
N LEU A 114 0.91 -0.14 -21.06
CA LEU A 114 0.53 0.08 -19.68
C LEU A 114 -0.21 1.41 -19.54
N VAL A 115 -1.42 1.37 -18.97
CA VAL A 115 -2.25 2.56 -18.73
C VAL A 115 -2.60 2.57 -17.25
N TYR A 116 -1.92 3.44 -16.48
CA TYR A 116 -2.34 3.77 -15.11
C TYR A 116 -3.26 4.98 -15.16
N GLN A 117 -4.43 4.88 -14.53
CA GLN A 117 -5.37 5.99 -14.43
C GLN A 117 -5.67 6.29 -12.97
N ILE A 118 -5.54 7.55 -12.59
CA ILE A 118 -6.11 8.12 -11.38
C ILE A 118 -6.94 9.34 -11.80
N ILE A 119 -8.15 9.45 -11.25
CA ILE A 119 -9.05 10.58 -11.53
C ILE A 119 -8.97 11.52 -10.33
N ILE A 120 -8.43 12.73 -10.56
CA ILE A 120 -8.34 13.78 -9.54
C ILE A 120 -9.42 14.81 -9.85
N ASN A 121 -10.47 14.84 -9.03
CA ASN A 121 -11.52 15.84 -9.17
C ASN A 121 -11.09 17.15 -8.50
N ALA A 122 -10.29 17.95 -9.20
CA ALA A 122 -9.81 19.25 -8.74
C ALA A 122 -9.63 20.22 -9.92
N PRO A 123 -9.65 21.54 -9.69
CA PRO A 123 -9.28 22.51 -10.72
C PRO A 123 -7.87 22.26 -11.24
N GLN A 124 -7.66 22.40 -12.55
CA GLN A 124 -6.37 22.16 -13.21
C GLN A 124 -5.21 22.91 -12.54
N ALA A 125 -5.44 24.15 -12.09
CA ALA A 125 -4.45 24.96 -11.37
C ALA A 125 -3.98 24.31 -10.06
N ARG A 126 -4.87 23.66 -9.29
CA ARG A 126 -4.46 22.94 -8.08
C ARG A 126 -3.64 21.69 -8.40
N VAL A 127 -4.02 20.97 -9.46
CA VAL A 127 -3.26 19.79 -9.89
C VAL A 127 -1.86 20.22 -10.32
N TRP A 128 -1.75 21.31 -11.09
CA TRP A 128 -0.48 21.90 -11.48
C TRP A 128 0.38 22.28 -10.27
N GLU A 129 -0.16 23.01 -9.30
CA GLU A 129 0.59 23.34 -8.08
C GLU A 129 1.05 22.10 -7.31
N ALA A 130 0.20 21.07 -7.20
CA ALA A 130 0.53 19.85 -6.49
C ALA A 130 1.67 19.05 -7.15
N ILE A 131 1.78 19.05 -8.48
CA ILE A 131 2.85 18.33 -9.19
C ILE A 131 4.15 19.14 -9.35
N THR A 132 4.11 20.45 -9.07
CA THR A 132 5.24 21.37 -9.30
C THR A 132 5.86 21.93 -8.02
N LYS A 133 5.10 22.06 -6.93
CA LYS A 133 5.62 22.61 -5.67
C LYS A 133 6.45 21.58 -4.91
N PRO A 134 7.66 21.94 -4.42
CA PRO A 134 8.53 21.05 -3.63
C PRO A 134 7.86 20.42 -2.40
N GLU A 135 6.96 21.16 -1.74
CA GLU A 135 6.22 20.72 -0.55
C GLU A 135 5.29 19.53 -0.84
N PHE A 136 4.69 19.49 -2.03
CA PHE A 136 3.83 18.40 -2.47
C PHE A 136 4.65 17.27 -3.11
N THR A 137 5.66 17.60 -3.91
CA THR A 137 6.49 16.59 -4.58
C THR A 137 7.22 15.70 -3.58
N THR A 138 7.81 16.28 -2.52
CA THR A 138 8.48 15.51 -1.45
C THR A 138 7.54 14.52 -0.77
N ARG A 139 6.26 14.89 -0.55
CA ARG A 139 5.27 14.06 0.14
C ARG A 139 4.71 12.94 -0.74
N TYR A 140 4.52 13.18 -2.04
CA TYR A 140 3.78 12.27 -2.91
C TYR A 140 4.62 11.60 -4.02
N TYR A 141 5.90 11.98 -4.18
CA TYR A 141 6.83 11.42 -5.16
C TYR A 141 8.03 10.75 -4.48
N TYR A 142 7.78 9.79 -3.61
CA TYR A 142 8.83 8.94 -3.01
C TYR A 142 9.96 9.72 -2.31
N GLY A 143 9.64 10.85 -1.66
CA GLY A 143 10.64 11.69 -1.01
C GLY A 143 11.44 12.59 -1.96
N SER A 144 11.14 12.59 -3.26
CA SER A 144 11.89 13.35 -4.25
C SER A 144 11.33 14.76 -4.44
N ALA A 145 12.22 15.76 -4.53
CA ALA A 145 11.84 17.16 -4.73
C ALA A 145 12.36 17.68 -6.07
N LEU A 146 11.46 18.21 -6.89
CA LEU A 146 11.81 18.96 -8.10
C LEU A 146 11.96 20.44 -7.74
N LYS A 147 13.13 21.02 -7.98
CA LYS A 147 13.36 22.46 -7.89
C LYS A 147 13.63 23.02 -9.29
N SER A 148 12.68 23.80 -9.80
CA SER A 148 12.82 24.58 -11.02
C SER A 148 11.75 25.68 -11.01
N ASP A 149 12.00 26.77 -11.72
CA ASP A 149 10.97 27.78 -12.02
C ASP A 149 10.05 27.36 -13.18
N LEU A 150 10.37 26.23 -13.83
CA LEU A 150 9.64 25.62 -14.93
C LEU A 150 9.50 26.52 -16.17
N ALA A 151 10.38 27.51 -16.33
CA ALA A 151 10.49 28.25 -17.59
C ALA A 151 11.30 27.47 -18.64
N VAL A 152 11.00 27.73 -19.92
CA VAL A 152 11.68 27.07 -21.05
C VAL A 152 13.17 27.41 -21.01
N GLY A 153 14.03 26.38 -20.91
CA GLY A 153 15.48 26.52 -20.83
C GLY A 153 16.03 26.68 -19.41
N SER A 154 15.18 26.72 -18.39
CA SER A 154 15.63 26.81 -17.01
C SER A 154 16.24 25.50 -16.50
N PRO A 155 17.26 25.58 -15.63
CA PRO A 155 17.77 24.40 -14.96
C PRO A 155 16.72 23.83 -13.99
N PHE A 156 16.76 22.51 -13.82
CA PHE A 156 16.04 21.85 -12.74
C PHE A 156 17.02 21.03 -11.90
N THR A 157 16.79 21.00 -10.59
CA THR A 157 17.49 20.11 -9.67
C THR A 157 16.50 19.08 -9.16
N TYR A 158 16.84 17.80 -9.34
CA TYR A 158 16.06 16.69 -8.83
C TYR A 158 16.77 16.12 -7.61
N HIS A 159 16.17 16.31 -6.43
CA HIS A 159 16.68 15.74 -5.19
C HIS A 159 15.98 14.41 -4.95
N MET A 160 16.72 13.30 -4.97
CA MET A 160 16.27 12.01 -4.47
C MET A 160 16.76 11.82 -3.02
N PRO A 161 16.02 11.07 -2.17
CA PRO A 161 16.49 10.69 -0.83
C PRO A 161 17.71 9.78 -0.86
#